data_AF-A0A920RZ69-F1
#
_entry.id   AF-A0A920RZ69-F1
#
_cell.length_a   1.000
_cell.length_b   1.000
_cell.length_c   1.000
_cell.angle_alpha   90.00
_cell.angle_beta   90.00
_cell.angle_gamma   90.00
#
_symmetry.space_group_name_H-M   'P 1'
#
loop_
_entity.id
_entity.type
_entity.pdbx_description
1 polymer ?
#
loop_
_entity_poly.entity_id
_entity_poly.type
_entity_poly.pdbx_seq_one_letter_code
_entity_poly.pdbx_strand_id
1 'polypeptide(L)' 'MRKDIGFIGLGKMGSVMAPLFIEAGHKLTVYNRSVEKTEPLRRMDALVEKLLQRFQKILILFLPC' A
#
# COMPACT_ATOMS: atom_id res chain seq x y z
N MET A 1 -8.99 15.64 3.98
CA MET A 1 -7.69 15.78 4.69
C MET A 1 -6.73 14.72 4.16
N ARG A 2 -5.70 15.11 3.39
CA ARG A 2 -4.72 14.18 2.81
C ARG A 2 -3.77 13.66 3.90
N LYS A 3 -3.51 12.35 3.91
CA LYS A 3 -2.62 11.68 4.86
C LYS A 3 -1.66 10.75 4.11
N ASP A 4 -0.50 10.51 4.72
CA ASP A 4 0.48 9.53 4.24
C ASP A 4 0.19 8.17 4.89
N ILE A 5 -0.17 7.18 4.08
CA ILE A 5 -0.59 5.86 4.51
C ILE A 5 0.45 4.83 4.05
N GLY A 6 0.91 4.01 4.99
CA GLY A 6 1.72 2.83 4.72
C GLY A 6 0.84 1.58 4.70
N PHE A 7 0.89 0.81 3.63
CA PHE A 7 0.10 -0.41 3.45
C PHE A 7 1.01 -1.61 3.22
N ILE A 8 0.93 -2.61 4.10
CA ILE A 8 1.69 -3.86 3.98
C ILE A 8 0.73 -5.01 3.71
N GLY A 9 1.02 -5.75 2.65
CA GLY A 9 0.34 -7.01 2.34
C GLY A 9 -0.75 -6.84 1.27
N LEU A 10 -0.41 -7.20 0.04
CA LEU A 10 -1.33 -7.16 -1.10
C LEU A 10 -1.92 -8.55 -1.37
N GLY A 11 -2.60 -9.10 -0.36
CA GLY A 11 -3.45 -10.30 -0.50
C GLY A 11 -4.77 -10.00 -1.21
N LYS A 12 -5.73 -10.94 -1.19
CA LYS A 12 -7.07 -10.75 -1.78
C LYS A 12 -7.72 -9.44 -1.32
N MET A 13 -7.79 -9.22 -0.02
CA MET A 13 -8.42 -8.02 0.53
C MET A 13 -7.58 -6.76 0.33
N GLY A 14 -6.26 -6.84 0.54
CA GLY A 14 -5.35 -5.71 0.39
C GLY A 14 -5.29 -5.15 -1.04
N SER A 15 -5.45 -6.01 -2.05
CA SER A 15 -5.52 -5.58 -3.46
C SER A 15 -6.75 -4.73 -3.78
N VAL A 16 -7.84 -4.87 -3.02
CA VAL A 16 -9.08 -4.09 -3.17
C VAL A 16 -9.08 -2.85 -2.28
N MET A 17 -8.50 -2.94 -1.07
CA MET A 17 -8.45 -1.83 -0.11
C MET A 17 -7.43 -0.75 -0.48
N ALA A 18 -6.24 -1.15 -0.94
CA ALA A 18 -5.16 -0.22 -1.24
C ALA A 18 -5.55 0.90 -2.24
N PRO A 19 -6.22 0.61 -3.38
CA PRO A 19 -6.66 1.64 -4.33
C PRO A 19 -7.58 2.70 -3.71
N LEU A 20 -8.47 2.29 -2.78
CA LEU A 20 -9.46 3.19 -2.17
C LEU A 20 -8.80 4.36 -1.42
N PHE A 21 -7.62 4.14 -0.82
CA PHE A 21 -6.89 5.22 -0.16
C PHE A 21 -6.38 6.26 -1.16
N ILE A 22 -5.96 5.83 -2.35
CA ILE A 22 -5.51 6.70 -3.43
C ILE A 22 -6.71 7.51 -3.96
N GLU A 23 -7.83 6.83 -4.23
CA GLU A 23 -9.08 7.45 -4.69
C GLU A 23 -9.63 8.47 -3.69
N ALA A 24 -9.51 8.20 -2.39
CA ALA A 24 -9.84 9.13 -1.32
C ALA A 24 -8.85 10.32 -1.20
N GLY A 25 -7.83 10.39 -2.06
CA GLY A 25 -6.86 11.48 -2.13
C GLY A 25 -5.72 11.38 -1.12
N HIS A 26 -5.47 10.20 -0.54
CA HIS A 26 -4.33 9.94 0.33
C HIS A 26 -3.09 9.49 -0.46
N LYS A 27 -1.91 9.76 0.10
CA LYS A 27 -0.66 9.26 -0.46
C LYS A 27 -0.42 7.86 0.08
N LEU A 28 -0.40 6.88 -0.82
CA LEU A 28 -0.21 5.49 -0.45
C LEU A 28 1.23 5.04 -0.71
N THR A 29 1.84 4.42 0.29
CA THR A 29 3.10 3.69 0.16
C THR A 29 2.83 2.21 0.44
N VAL A 30 3.23 1.34 -0.46
CA VAL A 30 2.87 -0.08 -0.45
C VAL A 30 4.11 -0.96 -0.39
N TYR A 31 4.04 -2.01 0.41
CA TYR A 31 5.04 -3.06 0.45
C TYR A 31 4.39 -4.43 0.41
N ASN A 32 4.95 -5.28 -0.43
CA ASN A 32 4.58 -6.67 -0.51
C ASN A 32 5.83 -7.51 -0.80
N ARG A 33 5.86 -8.75 -0.29
CA ARG A 33 6.97 -9.68 -0.56
C ARG A 33 7.16 -9.94 -2.06
N SER A 34 6.06 -10.00 -2.81
CA SER A 34 6.08 -10.11 -4.27
C SER A 34 5.82 -8.74 -4.88
N VAL A 35 6.86 -8.16 -5.49
CA VAL A 35 6.79 -6.82 -6.10
C VAL A 35 5.75 -6.76 -7.22
N GLU A 36 5.55 -7.84 -7.97
CA GLU A 36 4.55 -7.93 -9.05
C GLU A 36 3.14 -7.52 -8.62
N LYS A 37 2.75 -7.84 -7.37
CA LYS A 37 1.42 -7.48 -6.84
C LYS A 37 1.26 -5.98 -6.56
N THR A 38 2.36 -5.23 -6.49
CA THR A 38 2.37 -3.79 -6.26
C THR A 38 2.19 -2.98 -7.54
N GLU A 39 2.38 -3.59 -8.72
CA GLU A 39 2.36 -2.86 -9.99
C GLU A 39 1.02 -2.23 -10.38
N PRO A 40 -0.15 -2.83 -10.08
CA PRO A 40 -1.41 -2.14 -10.27
C PRO A 40 -1.49 -0.84 -9.47
N LEU A 41 -0.96 -0.83 -8.23
CA LEU A 41 -0.97 0.33 -7.36
C LEU A 41 0.07 1.37 -7.80
N ARG A 42 1.23 0.93 -8.28
CA ARG A 42 2.25 1.82 -8.87
C ARG A 42 1.68 2.62 -10.05
N ARG A 43 0.86 2.00 -10.89
CA ARG A 43 0.16 2.68 -12.00
C ARG A 43 -0.88 3.70 -11.52
N MET A 44 -1.35 3.58 -10.29
CA MET A 44 -2.25 4.52 -9.64
C MET A 44 -1.50 5.51 -8.73
N ASP A 45 -0.21 5.76 -9.00
CA ASP A 45 0.61 6.73 -8.25
C ASP A 45 0.93 6.31 -6.79
N ALA A 46 0.81 5.02 -6.46
CA ALA A 46 1.31 4.50 -5.19
C ALA A 46 2.84 4.38 -5.21
N LEU A 47 3.47 4.74 -4.10
CA LEU A 47 4.90 4.53 -3.89
C LEU A 47 5.16 3.08 -3.50
N VAL A 48 5.94 2.35 -4.29
CA VAL A 48 6.34 0.97 -3.98
C VAL A 48 7.66 0.99 -3.24
N GLU A 49 7.64 0.50 -2.00
CA GLU A 49 8.84 0.36 -1.18
C GLU A 49 9.31 -1.10 -1.17
N LYS A 50 10.64 -1.28 -1.14
CA LYS A 50 11.28 -2.61 -1.17
C LYS A 50 11.70 -3.11 0.20
N LEU A 51 11.71 -2.23 1.21
CA LEU A 51 12.23 -2.53 2.54
C LEU A 51 11.22 -2.08 3.59
N LEU A 52 10.73 -3.03 4.38
CA LEU A 52 9.78 -2.76 5.45
C LEU A 52 10.32 -1.76 6.48
N GLN A 53 11.62 -1.82 6.77
CA GLN A 53 12.29 -0.94 7.73
C GLN A 53 12.23 0.55 7.34
N ARG A 54 11.90 0.87 6.09
CA ARG A 54 11.77 2.25 5.60
C ARG A 54 10.32 2.79 5.70
N PHE A 55 9.37 1.99 6.18
CA PHE A 55 8.00 2.44 6.43
C PHE A 55 7.93 3.31 7.69
N GLN A 56 7.97 4.64 7.51
CA GLN A 56 7.78 5.62 8.61
C GLN A 56 6.38 6.24 8.64
N LYS A 57 5.35 5.56 8.10
CA LYS A 57 4.00 6.09 7.90
C LYS A 57 2.95 5.33 8.73
N ILE A 58 1.75 5.91 8.85
CA ILE A 58 0.61 5.25 9.52
C ILE A 58 0.40 3.89 8.86
N LEU A 59 0.65 2.83 9.62
CA LEU A 59 0.77 1.49 9.08
C LEU A 59 -0.55 0.73 9.22
N ILE A 60 -1.19 0.49 8.09
CA ILE A 60 -2.31 -0.43 7.99
C ILE A 60 -1.73 -1.78 7.56
N LEU A 61 -1.56 -2.66 8.55
CA LEU A 61 -1.12 -4.02 8.32
C LEU A 61 -2.35 -4.91 8.16
N PHE A 62 -2.51 -5.50 6.98
CA PHE A 62 -3.50 -6.55 6.79
C PHE A 62 -2.80 -7.90 6.72
N LEU A 63 -2.72 -8.55 7.88
CA LEU A 63 -2.37 -9.96 7.96
C LEU A 63 -3.59 -10.77 7.51
N PRO A 64 -3.49 -11.58 6.45
CA PRO A 64 -4.52 -12.55 6.14
C PRO A 64 -4.50 -13.58 7.28
N CYS A 65 -5.47 -13.51 8.19
CA CYS A 65 -5.96 -14.72 8.84
C CYS A 65 -6.84 -15.45 7.82
#